data_AF-A0A133MV73-F1
#
_entry.id   AF-A0A133MV73-F1
#
_cell.length_a   1.000
_cell.length_b   1.000
_cell.length_c   1.000
_cell.angle_alpha   90.00
_cell.angle_beta   90.00
_cell.angle_gamma   90.00
#
_symmetry.space_group_name_H-M   'P 1'
#
loop_
_entity.id
_entity.type
_entity.pdbx_description
1 polymer ?
#
loop_
_entity_poly.entity_id
_entity_poly.type
_entity_poly.pdbx_seq_one_letter_code
_entity_poly.pdbx_strand_id
1 'polypeptide(L)'
;MDFSSLVIMEKDKENGVIKGELGSYSVLEGTNFVKKLYCVDGDVSLFFDTDKDVLEWEFSAIYDLFNVEALTSLGYIVEEFDEEYNPTWVVKFKFDDEHEEMRAVLNEICSIIDKQMKKVFEDIKGKEEDYK
;
A
#
# COMPACT_ATOMS: atom_id res chain seq x y z
N MET A 1 -11.11 18.90 7.47
CA MET A 1 -10.67 17.65 6.86
C MET A 1 -9.17 17.67 6.93
N ASP A 2 -8.61 16.82 7.78
CA ASP A 2 -7.17 16.64 7.90
C ASP A 2 -6.70 15.77 6.74
N PHE A 3 -5.67 16.21 6.04
CA PHE A 3 -5.00 15.45 4.99
C PHE A 3 -3.63 15.02 5.52
N SER A 4 -3.17 13.86 5.06
CA SER A 4 -1.81 13.39 5.30
C SER A 4 -0.99 13.60 4.04
N SER A 5 0.33 13.76 4.19
CA SER A 5 1.23 13.91 3.04
C SER A 5 2.03 12.63 2.83
N LEU A 6 1.99 12.10 1.62
CA LEU A 6 2.89 11.05 1.16
C LEU A 6 4.02 11.66 0.35
N VAL A 7 5.24 11.20 0.59
CA VAL A 7 6.45 11.69 -0.10
C VAL A 7 7.02 10.55 -0.93
N ILE A 8 7.21 10.78 -2.22
CA ILE A 8 7.89 9.81 -3.11
C ILE A 8 9.38 10.13 -3.09
N MET A 9 10.18 9.21 -2.58
CA MET A 9 11.64 9.31 -2.58
C MET A 9 12.22 8.62 -3.81
N GLU A 10 13.12 9.28 -4.54
CA GLU A 10 13.92 8.63 -5.59
C GLU A 10 15.03 7.80 -4.96
N LYS A 11 15.17 6.55 -5.39
CA LYS A 11 16.27 5.67 -5.03
C LYS A 11 17.11 5.31 -6.25
N ASP A 12 18.42 5.26 -6.04
CA ASP A 12 19.34 4.71 -7.01
C ASP A 12 19.16 3.19 -7.16
N LYS A 13 19.16 2.71 -8.39
CA LYS A 13 18.95 1.29 -8.70
C LYS A 13 20.14 0.41 -8.33
N GLU A 14 21.36 0.94 -8.40
CA GLU A 14 22.57 0.13 -8.23
C GLU A 14 22.90 -0.10 -6.76
N ASN A 15 22.69 0.92 -5.92
CA ASN A 15 23.08 0.88 -4.50
C ASN A 15 21.93 1.12 -3.51
N GLY A 16 20.71 1.41 -3.98
CA GLY A 16 19.53 1.64 -3.14
C GLY A 16 19.55 2.95 -2.34
N VAL A 17 20.54 3.81 -2.57
CA VAL A 17 20.70 5.09 -1.87
C VAL A 17 19.62 6.06 -2.32
N ILE A 18 19.06 6.80 -1.35
CA ILE A 18 18.11 7.87 -1.62
C ILE A 18 18.81 9.01 -2.35
N LYS A 19 18.33 9.35 -3.54
CA LYS A 19 18.80 10.47 -4.37
C LYS A 19 18.15 11.80 -3.98
N GLY A 20 16.85 11.76 -3.64
CA GLY A 20 16.09 12.94 -3.28
C GLY A 20 14.60 12.67 -3.16
N GLU A 21 13.84 13.74 -2.96
CA GLU A 21 12.37 13.73 -3.02
C GLU A 21 11.93 14.08 -4.46
N LEU A 22 11.04 13.27 -5.04
CA LEU A 22 10.40 13.58 -6.33
C LEU A 22 9.16 14.46 -6.15
N GLY A 23 8.46 14.31 -5.04
CA GLY A 23 7.31 15.13 -4.70
C GLY A 23 6.58 14.70 -3.44
N SER A 24 5.77 15.62 -2.94
CA SER A 24 4.90 15.45 -1.78
C SER A 24 3.45 15.67 -2.19
N TYR A 25 2.57 14.76 -1.78
CA TYR A 25 1.20 14.65 -2.27
C TYR A 25 0.23 14.56 -1.10
N SER A 26 -0.80 15.40 -1.12
CA SER A 26 -1.86 15.35 -0.12
C SER A 26 -2.83 14.21 -0.43
N VAL A 27 -3.00 13.32 0.56
CA VAL A 27 -3.87 12.15 0.51
C VAL A 27 -4.91 12.25 1.62
N LEU A 28 -6.15 11.87 1.28
CA LEU A 28 -7.31 12.04 2.16
C LEU A 28 -7.43 10.93 3.21
N GLU A 29 -7.15 9.68 2.85
CA GLU A 29 -7.34 8.50 3.70
C GLU A 29 -6.35 7.38 3.34
N GLY A 30 -6.24 6.37 4.20
CA GLY A 30 -5.42 5.18 3.94
C GLY A 30 -3.90 5.36 4.07
N THR A 31 -3.42 6.55 4.40
CA THR A 31 -1.97 6.82 4.58
C THR A 31 -1.37 6.07 5.76
N ASN A 32 -2.17 5.71 6.76
CA ASN A 32 -1.73 4.93 7.93
C ASN A 32 -1.24 3.52 7.54
N PHE A 33 -1.83 2.93 6.49
CA PHE A 33 -1.41 1.63 5.97
C PHE A 33 -0.10 1.70 5.18
N VAL A 34 0.30 2.87 4.67
CA VAL A 34 1.51 3.02 3.85
C VAL A 34 2.77 2.98 4.72
N LYS A 35 3.68 2.05 4.43
CA LYS A 35 4.95 1.89 5.16
C LYS A 35 6.16 2.41 4.41
N LYS A 36 6.22 2.20 3.10
CA LYS A 36 7.35 2.62 2.26
C LYS A 36 6.80 3.11 0.92
N LEU A 37 7.33 4.24 0.43
CA LEU A 37 6.99 4.78 -0.87
C LEU A 37 8.26 5.32 -1.53
N TYR A 38 8.66 4.74 -2.65
CA TYR A 38 9.84 5.17 -3.37
C TYR A 38 9.74 4.87 -4.86
N CYS A 39 10.57 5.54 -5.65
CA CYS A 39 10.67 5.40 -7.10
C CYS A 39 12.08 4.97 -7.50
N VAL A 40 12.19 4.00 -8.40
CA VAL A 40 13.46 3.55 -9.01
C VAL A 40 13.26 3.53 -10.52
N ASP A 41 14.07 4.27 -11.28
CA ASP A 41 13.97 4.37 -12.75
C ASP A 41 12.55 4.69 -13.28
N GLY A 42 11.75 5.47 -12.53
CA GLY A 42 10.37 5.81 -12.90
C GLY A 42 9.32 4.76 -12.52
N ASP A 43 9.73 3.67 -11.88
CA ASP A 43 8.81 2.69 -11.28
C ASP A 43 8.63 2.99 -9.79
N VAL A 44 7.40 3.36 -9.41
CA VAL A 44 7.02 3.61 -8.03
C VAL A 44 6.62 2.31 -7.36
N SER A 45 7.09 2.09 -6.15
CA SER A 45 6.71 1.00 -5.26
C SER A 45 6.12 1.56 -3.97
N LEU A 46 4.84 1.27 -3.74
CA LEU A 46 4.11 1.60 -2.51
C LEU A 46 3.91 0.33 -1.70
N PHE A 47 4.53 0.26 -0.54
CA PHE A 47 4.36 -0.83 0.42
C PHE A 47 3.30 -0.45 1.42
N PHE A 48 2.36 -1.34 1.67
CA PHE A 48 1.34 -1.15 2.69
C PHE A 48 1.11 -2.43 3.48
N ASP A 49 0.73 -2.27 4.75
CA ASP A 49 0.42 -3.36 5.67
C ASP A 49 -0.89 -3.09 6.45
N THR A 50 -1.08 -3.82 7.53
CA THR A 50 -2.24 -3.82 8.41
C THR A 50 -2.34 -2.62 9.37
N ASP A 51 -1.35 -1.71 9.42
CA ASP A 51 -1.20 -0.58 10.36
C ASP A 51 -1.10 -0.97 11.86
N LYS A 52 -1.19 -2.26 12.16
CA LYS A 52 -1.06 -2.84 13.49
C LYS A 52 -0.49 -4.24 13.37
N ASP A 53 0.13 -4.70 14.45
CA ASP A 53 0.53 -6.10 14.56
C ASP A 53 -0.71 -7.00 14.62
N VAL A 54 -0.66 -8.09 13.87
CA VAL A 54 -1.73 -9.08 13.79
C VAL A 54 -1.29 -10.43 14.31
N LEU A 55 -2.23 -11.21 14.83
CA LEU A 55 -1.96 -12.58 15.27
C LEU A 55 -1.72 -13.51 14.07
N GLU A 56 -1.11 -14.68 14.29
CA GLU A 56 -0.82 -15.65 13.23
C GLU A 56 -2.07 -16.07 12.45
N TRP A 57 -3.20 -16.28 13.14
CA TRP A 57 -4.46 -16.62 12.47
C TRP A 57 -5.02 -15.44 11.66
N GLU A 58 -4.84 -14.20 12.15
CA GLU A 58 -5.25 -12.99 11.43
C GLU A 58 -4.38 -12.80 10.19
N PHE A 59 -3.09 -13.10 10.26
CA PHE A 59 -2.17 -13.03 9.12
C PHE A 59 -2.72 -13.83 7.93
N SER A 60 -3.05 -15.10 8.15
CA SER A 60 -3.61 -15.97 7.12
C SER A 60 -4.99 -15.49 6.64
N ALA A 61 -5.86 -15.07 7.56
CA ALA A 61 -7.20 -14.60 7.21
C ALA A 61 -7.19 -13.31 6.40
N ILE A 62 -6.25 -12.39 6.68
CA ILE A 62 -6.15 -11.13 5.97
C ILE A 62 -5.68 -11.37 4.53
N TYR A 63 -4.68 -12.23 4.29
CA TYR A 63 -4.29 -12.59 2.91
C TYR A 63 -5.44 -13.23 2.13
N ASP A 64 -6.22 -14.11 2.77
CA ASP A 64 -7.36 -14.78 2.13
C ASP A 64 -8.50 -13.81 1.78
N LEU A 65 -8.74 -12.78 2.61
CA LEU A 65 -9.88 -11.88 2.46
C LEU A 65 -9.54 -10.57 1.75
N PHE A 66 -8.27 -10.16 1.71
CA PHE A 66 -7.88 -8.92 1.08
C PHE A 66 -8.05 -8.99 -0.44
N ASN A 67 -8.96 -8.17 -0.96
CA ASN A 67 -9.28 -8.17 -2.38
C ASN A 67 -8.23 -7.41 -3.20
N VAL A 68 -7.14 -8.09 -3.57
CA VAL A 68 -6.10 -7.56 -4.48
C VAL A 68 -6.67 -7.17 -5.86
N GLU A 69 -7.75 -7.82 -6.30
CA GLU A 69 -8.38 -7.53 -7.60
C GLU A 69 -8.93 -6.10 -7.69
N ALA A 70 -9.24 -5.47 -6.54
CA ALA A 70 -9.69 -4.08 -6.50
C ALA A 70 -8.64 -3.11 -7.04
N LEU A 71 -7.35 -3.46 -6.97
CA LEU A 71 -6.24 -2.69 -7.52
C LEU A 71 -5.82 -3.23 -8.89
N THR A 72 -5.68 -4.55 -9.05
CA THR A 72 -5.18 -5.12 -10.32
C THR A 72 -6.16 -4.92 -11.48
N SER A 73 -7.46 -4.84 -11.21
CA SER A 73 -8.48 -4.52 -12.24
C SER A 73 -8.36 -3.10 -12.80
N LEU A 74 -7.67 -2.20 -12.09
CA LEU A 74 -7.37 -0.83 -12.53
C LEU A 74 -6.05 -0.74 -13.30
N GLY A 75 -5.34 -1.87 -13.46
CA GLY A 75 -4.07 -1.94 -14.17
C GLY A 75 -2.83 -1.82 -13.28
N TYR A 76 -2.99 -1.75 -11.96
CA TYR A 76 -1.88 -1.77 -11.02
C TYR A 76 -1.28 -3.18 -10.88
N ILE A 77 0.02 -3.27 -10.66
CA ILE A 77 0.67 -4.52 -10.29
C ILE A 77 0.69 -4.60 -8.77
N VAL A 78 0.18 -5.68 -8.20
CA VAL A 78 0.18 -5.93 -6.76
C VAL A 78 0.86 -7.26 -6.48
N GLU A 79 1.83 -7.25 -5.57
CA GLU A 79 2.58 -8.44 -5.16
C GLU A 79 2.58 -8.55 -3.64
N GLU A 80 2.51 -9.77 -3.12
CA GLU A 80 2.69 -10.07 -1.69
C GLU A 80 4.17 -9.92 -1.32
N PHE A 81 4.44 -9.44 -0.10
CA PHE A 81 5.79 -9.22 0.40
C PHE A 81 6.01 -10.00 1.71
N ASP A 82 6.49 -11.22 1.56
CA ASP A 82 6.62 -12.22 2.65
C ASP A 82 7.82 -11.98 3.59
N GLU A 83 8.58 -10.89 3.42
CA GLU A 83 9.72 -10.58 4.28
C GLU A 83 9.33 -9.78 5.53
N GLU A 84 8.06 -9.41 5.69
CA GLU A 84 7.56 -8.64 6.83
C GLU A 84 6.73 -9.51 7.79
N TYR A 85 6.67 -9.07 9.06
CA TYR A 85 5.94 -9.79 10.11
C TYR A 85 4.42 -9.76 9.89
N ASN A 86 3.92 -8.63 9.41
CA ASN A 86 2.49 -8.42 9.13
C ASN A 86 2.21 -8.65 7.64
N PRO A 87 0.97 -9.00 7.26
CA PRO A 87 0.56 -9.07 5.86
C PRO A 87 0.89 -7.78 5.14
N THR A 88 1.72 -7.88 4.10
CA THR A 88 2.29 -6.73 3.41
C THR A 88 2.21 -6.96 1.91
N TRP A 89 1.87 -5.91 1.18
CA TRP A 89 1.86 -5.91 -0.27
C TRP A 89 2.65 -4.74 -0.84
N VAL A 90 3.07 -4.90 -2.09
CA VAL A 90 3.68 -3.84 -2.89
C VAL A 90 2.79 -3.55 -4.08
N VAL A 91 2.31 -2.31 -4.17
CA VAL A 91 1.67 -1.78 -5.39
C VAL A 91 2.73 -1.12 -6.24
N LYS A 92 2.86 -1.54 -7.49
CA LYS A 92 3.79 -1.00 -8.48
C LYS A 92 3.03 -0.28 -9.59
N PHE A 93 3.47 0.93 -9.89
CA PHE A 93 2.90 1.81 -10.92
C PHE A 93 3.97 2.77 -11.45
N LYS A 94 3.71 3.42 -12.58
CA LYS A 94 4.63 4.39 -13.17
C LYS A 94 4.52 5.74 -12.48
N PHE A 95 5.67 6.38 -12.29
CA PHE A 95 5.72 7.76 -11.85
C PHE A 95 5.22 8.68 -12.97
N ASP A 96 4.39 9.65 -12.62
CA ASP A 96 3.92 10.72 -13.50
C ASP A 96 4.50 12.05 -13.01
N ASP A 97 5.09 12.84 -13.90
CA ASP A 97 5.66 14.14 -13.58
C ASP A 97 4.60 15.25 -13.43
N GLU A 98 3.37 15.01 -13.88
CA GLU A 98 2.23 15.88 -13.62
C GLU A 98 1.73 15.66 -12.18
N HIS A 99 1.93 16.68 -11.34
CA HIS A 99 1.71 16.58 -9.89
C HIS A 99 0.27 16.17 -9.53
N GLU A 100 -0.72 16.72 -10.23
CA GLU A 100 -2.14 16.42 -9.96
C GLU A 100 -2.52 15.00 -10.42
N GLU A 101 -1.95 14.48 -11.51
CA GLU A 101 -2.18 13.09 -11.95
C GLU A 101 -1.56 12.12 -10.94
N MET A 102 -0.32 12.37 -10.52
CA MET A 102 0.33 11.52 -9.51
C MET A 102 -0.42 11.58 -8.16
N ARG A 103 -0.93 12.75 -7.79
CA ARG A 103 -1.79 12.91 -6.61
C ARG A 103 -3.08 12.09 -6.74
N ALA A 104 -3.72 12.09 -7.90
CA ALA A 104 -4.96 11.34 -8.14
C ALA A 104 -4.73 9.83 -8.00
N VAL A 105 -3.66 9.30 -8.60
CA VAL A 105 -3.26 7.89 -8.48
C VAL A 105 -3.01 7.50 -7.02
N LEU A 106 -2.25 8.30 -6.26
CA LEU A 106 -2.00 8.01 -4.84
C LEU A 106 -3.29 8.01 -4.01
N ASN A 107 -4.20 8.96 -4.26
CA ASN A 107 -5.49 8.99 -3.56
C ASN A 107 -6.37 7.79 -3.93
N GLU A 108 -6.38 7.37 -5.20
CA GLU A 108 -7.12 6.18 -5.64
C GLU A 108 -6.60 4.92 -4.95
N ILE A 109 -5.29 4.68 -5.00
CA ILE A 109 -4.66 3.51 -4.38
C ILE A 109 -4.92 3.49 -2.87
N CYS A 110 -4.66 4.60 -2.17
CA CYS A 110 -4.84 4.67 -0.72
C CYS A 110 -6.32 4.53 -0.30
N SER A 111 -7.27 5.10 -1.04
CA SER A 111 -8.70 4.95 -0.75
C SER A 111 -9.16 3.49 -0.92
N ILE A 112 -8.66 2.80 -1.95
CA ILE A 112 -8.95 1.38 -2.16
C ILE A 112 -8.37 0.53 -1.02
N ILE A 113 -7.10 0.75 -0.65
CA ILE A 113 -6.45 0.06 0.47
C ILE A 113 -7.25 0.26 1.76
N ASP A 114 -7.60 1.51 2.08
CA ASP A 114 -8.37 1.83 3.29
C ASP A 114 -9.70 1.08 3.33
N LYS A 115 -10.46 1.12 2.23
CA LYS A 115 -11.76 0.46 2.12
C LYS A 115 -11.64 -1.06 2.23
N GLN A 116 -10.68 -1.68 1.54
CA GLN A 116 -10.49 -3.12 1.59
C GLN A 116 -10.00 -3.56 2.97
N MET A 117 -9.03 -2.88 3.55
CA MET A 117 -8.46 -3.25 4.84
C MET A 117 -9.49 -3.13 5.97
N LYS A 118 -10.30 -2.06 5.99
CA LYS A 118 -11.42 -1.93 6.92
C LYS A 118 -12.42 -3.07 6.74
N LYS A 119 -12.76 -3.43 5.50
CA LYS A 119 -13.67 -4.54 5.23
C LYS A 119 -13.08 -5.86 5.74
N VAL A 120 -11.81 -6.15 5.48
CA VAL A 120 -11.13 -7.34 5.97
C VAL A 120 -11.19 -7.41 7.50
N PHE A 121 -10.86 -6.33 8.21
CA PHE A 121 -10.92 -6.31 9.67
C PHE A 121 -12.33 -6.51 10.24
N GLU A 122 -13.37 -6.13 9.51
CA GLU A 122 -14.74 -6.48 9.88
C GLU A 122 -15.06 -7.96 9.56
N ASP A 123 -14.65 -8.45 8.40
CA ASP A 123 -14.95 -9.79 7.89
C ASP A 123 -14.20 -10.91 8.65
N ILE A 124 -13.05 -10.62 9.26
CA ILE A 124 -12.31 -11.60 10.09
C ILE A 124 -12.90 -11.80 11.49
N LYS A 125 -13.79 -10.90 11.95
CA LYS A 125 -14.34 -10.99 13.31
C LYS A 125 -15.13 -12.28 13.48
N GLY A 126 -14.69 -13.12 14.41
CA GLY A 126 -15.33 -14.40 14.70
C GLY A 126 -14.93 -15.55 13.77
N LYS A 127 -13.96 -15.37 12.88
CA LYS A 127 -13.41 -16.43 12.01
C LYS A 127 -12.16 -17.12 12.56
N GLU A 128 -11.78 -16.84 13.81
CA GLU A 128 -10.55 -17.39 14.40
C GLU A 128 -10.48 -18.93 14.34
N GLU A 129 -11.61 -19.62 14.46
CA GLU A 129 -11.66 -21.09 14.38
C GLU A 129 -11.43 -21.64 12.96
N ASP A 130 -11.65 -20.83 11.91
CA ASP A 130 -11.46 -21.26 10.51
C ASP A 130 -9.98 -21.24 10.10
N TYR A 131 -9.13 -20.53 10.85
CA TYR A 131 -7.70 -20.32 10.56
C TYR A 131 -6.78 -20.80 11.70
N LYS A 132 -7.30 -21.65 12.59
CA LYS A 132 -6.57 -22.27 13.72
C LYS A 132 -6.02 -23.66 13.40
#